data_AF-A0A531LMQ0-F1
#
_entry.id   AF-A0A531LMQ0-F1
#
_cell.length_a   1.000
_cell.length_b   1.000
_cell.length_c   1.000
_cell.angle_alpha   90.00
_cell.angle_beta   90.00
_cell.angle_gamma   90.00
#
_symmetry.space_group_name_H-M   'P 1'
#
loop_
_entity.id
_entity.type
_entity.pdbx_description
1 polymer ?
#
loop_
_entity_poly.entity_id
_entity_poly.type
_entity_poly.pdbx_seq_one_letter_code
_entity_poly.pdbx_strand_id
1 'polypeptide(L)'
;AFPDLSAVRLTREIRERGYDGAYTAVKRFVAAIRPQEQVRPFEVRFETPAGYQAQIDFARFVTEFTDAPGVTRIVWLFSLVLGHSRYIFARYVIHQDLQTLLRCHMQA
;
A
#
# COMPACT_ATOMS: atom_id res chain seq x y z
N ALA A 1 17.32 10.45 16.77
CA ALA A 1 18.16 11.68 16.85
C ALA A 1 17.38 12.81 16.18
N PHE A 2 17.92 14.02 15.96
CA PHE A 2 17.26 14.97 15.04
C PHE A 2 17.04 14.27 13.68
N PRO A 3 15.84 14.37 13.05
CA PRO A 3 14.70 15.23 13.37
C PRO A 3 13.64 14.64 14.33
N ASP A 4 13.79 13.40 14.79
CA ASP A 4 12.78 12.62 15.55
C ASP A 4 12.58 13.04 17.02
N LEU A 5 13.38 13.98 17.54
CA LEU A 5 13.23 14.46 18.91
C LEU A 5 11.95 15.29 19.07
N SER A 6 11.12 14.96 20.06
CA SER A 6 9.90 15.72 20.33
C SER A 6 10.21 17.10 20.92
N ALA A 7 9.40 18.11 20.59
CA ALA A 7 9.53 19.44 21.17
C ALA A 7 9.40 19.42 22.71
N VAL A 8 8.64 18.46 23.26
CA VAL A 8 8.51 18.24 24.71
C VAL A 8 9.84 17.82 25.31
N ARG A 9 10.51 16.83 24.70
CA ARG A 9 11.82 16.35 25.15
C ARG A 9 12.88 17.45 25.04
N LEU A 10 12.92 18.16 23.92
CA LEU A 10 13.85 19.27 23.71
C LEU A 10 13.65 20.38 24.75
N THR A 11 12.40 20.73 25.08
CA THR A 11 12.11 21.75 26.10
C THR A 11 12.64 21.36 27.48
N ARG A 12 12.55 20.07 27.85
CA ARG A 12 13.11 19.57 29.12
C ARG A 12 14.64 19.67 29.13
N GLU A 13 15.29 19.18 28.08
CA GLU A 13 16.76 19.16 27.98
C GLU A 13 17.38 20.57 27.95
N ILE A 14 16.72 21.56 27.33
CA ILE A 14 17.23 22.95 27.33
C ILE A 14 16.93 23.69 28.63
N ARG A 15 15.86 23.33 29.36
CA ARG A 15 15.57 23.88 30.69
C ARG A 15 16.66 23.50 31.69
N GLU A 16 17.11 22.25 31.65
CA GLU A 16 18.27 21.78 32.41
C GLU A 16 19.56 22.56 32.10
N ARG A 17 19.60 23.28 30.97
CA ARG A 17 20.72 24.12 30.52
C ARG A 17 20.45 25.62 30.71
N GLY A 18 19.42 26.00 31.47
CA GLY A 18 19.12 27.40 31.81
C GLY A 18 18.14 28.12 30.87
N TYR A 19 17.32 27.39 30.11
CA TYR A 19 16.25 28.01 29.31
C TYR A 19 14.99 28.26 30.13
N ASP A 20 14.65 29.53 30.36
CA ASP A 20 13.46 29.93 31.13
C ASP A 20 12.22 30.22 30.27
N GLY A 21 12.30 29.98 28.95
CA GLY A 21 11.21 30.27 28.03
C GLY A 21 10.07 29.24 28.01
N ALA A 22 9.00 29.60 27.29
CA ALA A 22 7.81 28.77 27.15
C ALA A 22 7.98 27.64 26.12
N TYR A 23 7.35 26.50 26.40
CA TYR A 23 7.25 25.36 25.46
C TYR A 23 6.78 25.77 24.06
N THR A 24 5.86 26.73 23.97
CA THR A 24 5.31 27.21 22.68
C THR A 24 6.37 27.80 21.77
N ALA A 25 7.39 28.49 22.31
CA ALA A 25 8.50 29.02 21.53
C ALA A 25 9.37 27.90 20.96
N VAL A 26 9.68 26.89 21.77
CA VAL A 26 10.42 25.68 21.35
C VAL A 26 9.64 24.92 20.28
N LYS A 27 8.33 24.72 20.47
CA LYS A 27 7.46 24.06 19.50
C LYS A 27 7.46 24.77 18.15
N ARG A 28 7.34 26.10 18.15
CA ARG A 28 7.39 26.93 16.93
C ARG A 28 8.74 26.84 16.24
N PHE A 29 9.83 26.94 17.00
CA PHE A 29 11.18 26.82 16.47
C PHE A 29 11.44 25.45 15.84
N VAL A 30 11.10 24.37 16.55
CA VAL A 30 11.22 22.98 16.06
C VAL A 30 10.39 22.78 14.79
N ALA A 31 9.18 23.34 14.72
CA ALA A 31 8.37 23.26 13.51
C ALA A 31 8.98 24.02 12.32
N ALA A 32 9.66 25.15 12.56
CA ALA A 32 10.30 25.95 11.53
C ALA A 32 11.59 25.33 10.97
N ILE A 33 12.37 24.63 11.80
CA ILE A 33 13.66 24.04 11.40
C ILE A 33 13.55 22.59 10.93
N ARG A 34 12.43 21.92 11.21
CA ARG A 34 12.24 20.54 10.77
C ARG A 34 12.21 20.52 9.24
N PRO A 35 12.98 19.63 8.60
CA PRO A 35 12.80 19.39 7.18
C PRO A 35 11.32 19.11 6.96
N GLN A 36 10.71 19.77 5.97
CA GLN A 36 9.42 19.27 5.46
C GLN A 36 9.65 17.80 5.17
N GLU A 37 8.86 16.93 5.82
CA GLU A 37 8.93 15.51 5.57
C GLU A 37 8.78 15.38 4.05
N GLN A 38 9.87 15.01 3.37
CA GLN A 38 9.78 14.62 1.97
C GLN A 38 8.67 13.60 1.98
N VAL A 39 7.56 13.91 1.31
CA VAL A 39 6.40 13.04 1.20
C VAL A 39 7.00 11.68 0.92
N ARG A 40 7.01 10.80 1.92
CA ARG A 40 7.58 9.47 1.72
C ARG A 40 6.78 8.95 0.55
N PRO A 41 7.42 8.60 -0.58
CA PRO A 41 6.66 8.12 -1.71
C PRO A 41 5.82 6.97 -1.18
N PHE A 42 4.50 7.20 -1.14
CA PHE A 42 3.54 6.24 -0.57
C PHE A 42 3.61 4.93 -1.36
N GLU A 43 4.17 5.01 -2.56
CA GLU A 43 4.43 3.93 -3.47
C GLU A 43 5.91 3.90 -3.83
N VAL A 44 6.67 3.01 -3.19
CA VAL A 44 7.95 2.56 -3.74
C VAL A 44 7.62 1.68 -4.94
N ARG A 45 7.95 2.14 -6.15
CA ARG A 45 7.80 1.33 -7.37
C ARG A 45 8.79 0.16 -7.32
N PHE A 46 8.27 -1.04 -7.08
CA PHE A 46 9.02 -2.28 -7.24
C PHE A 46 8.93 -2.75 -8.69
N GLU A 47 9.79 -2.21 -9.55
CA GLU A 47 9.95 -2.70 -10.92
C GLU A 47 10.94 -3.86 -10.90
N THR A 48 10.49 -5.06 -11.27
CA THR A 48 11.34 -6.25 -11.39
C THR A 48 11.74 -6.48 -12.84
N PRO A 49 12.86 -7.17 -13.12
CA PRO A 49 13.17 -7.62 -14.47
C PRO A 49 12.04 -8.46 -15.09
N ALA A 50 12.00 -8.51 -16.41
CA ALA A 50 11.03 -9.34 -17.13
C ALA A 50 11.09 -10.81 -16.67
N GLY A 51 9.93 -11.40 -16.37
CA GLY A 51 9.80 -12.78 -15.90
C GLY A 51 10.19 -13.03 -14.44
N TYR A 52 10.69 -12.03 -13.71
CA TYR A 52 11.14 -12.23 -12.32
C TYR A 52 9.99 -12.26 -11.31
N GLN A 53 8.94 -11.48 -11.54
CA GLN A 53 7.79 -11.41 -10.66
C GLN A 53 6.49 -11.17 -11.44
N ALA A 54 5.43 -11.82 -10.97
CA ALA A 54 4.05 -11.49 -11.29
C ALA A 54 3.23 -11.44 -10.00
N GLN A 55 2.16 -10.64 -10.00
CA GLN A 55 1.18 -10.59 -8.91
C GLN A 55 -0.09 -11.27 -9.37
N ILE A 56 -0.66 -12.11 -8.51
CA ILE A 56 -1.93 -12.80 -8.76
C ILE A 56 -2.95 -12.31 -7.73
N ASP A 57 -4.16 -12.02 -8.19
CA ASP A 57 -5.29 -11.65 -7.35
C ASP A 57 -6.59 -12.31 -7.82
N PHE A 58 -7.55 -12.42 -6.91
CA PHE A 58 -8.92 -12.87 -7.17
C PHE A 58 -9.92 -11.79 -6.76
N ALA A 59 -10.40 -11.02 -7.73
CA ALA A 59 -11.43 -10.03 -7.47
C ALA A 59 -12.82 -10.69 -7.41
N ARG A 60 -13.58 -10.41 -6.35
CA ARG A 60 -14.92 -10.96 -6.13
C ARG A 60 -15.99 -10.13 -6.82
N PHE A 61 -16.81 -10.79 -7.64
CA PHE A 61 -18.00 -10.22 -8.25
C PHE A 61 -19.24 -10.94 -7.74
N VAL A 62 -20.25 -10.16 -7.38
CA VAL A 62 -21.58 -10.64 -7.00
C VAL A 62 -22.50 -10.15 -8.11
N THR A 63 -22.96 -11.07 -8.96
CA THR A 63 -23.69 -10.73 -10.19
C THR A 63 -24.88 -11.64 -10.40
N GLU A 64 -25.90 -11.10 -11.05
CA GLU A 64 -27.02 -11.87 -11.59
C GLU A 64 -26.74 -12.13 -13.07
N PHE A 65 -27.04 -13.35 -13.52
CA PHE A 65 -26.89 -13.72 -14.93
C PHE A 65 -28.24 -13.66 -15.63
N THR A 66 -28.23 -13.27 -16.90
CA THR A 66 -29.45 -13.12 -17.71
C THR A 66 -30.19 -14.45 -17.95
N ASP A 67 -29.49 -15.58 -17.84
CA ASP A 67 -30.06 -16.93 -17.96
C ASP A 67 -30.75 -17.43 -16.68
N ALA A 68 -30.54 -16.75 -15.54
CA ALA A 68 -31.19 -17.06 -14.27
C ALA A 68 -31.56 -15.76 -13.52
N PRO A 69 -32.58 -15.02 -13.99
CA PRO A 69 -33.03 -13.80 -13.34
C PRO A 69 -33.46 -14.03 -11.89
N GLY A 70 -33.18 -13.08 -11.01
CA GLY A 70 -33.40 -13.13 -9.56
C GLY A 70 -32.41 -13.98 -8.77
N VAL A 71 -31.46 -14.67 -9.42
CA VAL A 71 -30.46 -15.50 -8.75
C VAL A 71 -29.08 -14.84 -8.80
N THR A 72 -28.63 -14.36 -7.65
CA THR A 72 -27.28 -13.82 -7.51
C THR A 72 -26.25 -14.94 -7.36
N ARG A 73 -25.16 -14.85 -8.12
CA ARG A 73 -24.01 -15.77 -8.07
C ARG A 73 -22.72 -15.01 -7.78
N ILE A 74 -21.78 -15.71 -7.14
CA ILE A 74 -20.42 -15.19 -6.94
C ILE A 74 -19.54 -15.71 -8.06
N VAL A 75 -18.82 -14.81 -8.70
CA VAL A 75 -17.80 -15.13 -9.71
C VAL A 75 -16.53 -14.43 -9.30
N TRP A 76 -15.39 -15.04 -9.56
CA TRP A 76 -14.09 -14.47 -9.28
C TRP A 76 -13.39 -14.12 -10.59
N LEU A 77 -12.68 -13.01 -10.62
CA LEU A 77 -11.73 -12.70 -11.68
C LEU A 77 -10.33 -13.06 -11.19
N PHE A 78 -9.78 -14.15 -11.73
CA PHE A 78 -8.35 -14.38 -11.64
C PHE A 78 -7.64 -13.33 -12.50
N SER A 79 -6.70 -12.59 -11.93
CA SER A 79 -5.81 -11.70 -12.67
C SER A 79 -4.36 -12.00 -12.34
N LEU A 80 -3.51 -12.09 -13.36
CA LEU A 80 -2.06 -12.18 -13.24
C LEU A 80 -1.44 -10.96 -13.93
N VAL A 81 -0.68 -10.17 -13.18
CA VAL A 81 -0.03 -8.94 -13.64
C VAL A 81 1.48 -9.12 -13.60
N LEU A 82 2.16 -8.98 -14.73
CA LEU A 82 3.62 -9.03 -14.79
C LEU A 82 4.22 -7.75 -14.17
N GLY A 83 5.18 -7.90 -13.26
CA GLY A 83 5.78 -6.78 -12.53
C GLY A 83 6.54 -5.78 -13.43
N HIS A 84 7.16 -6.29 -14.50
CA HIS A 84 7.93 -5.48 -15.45
C HIS A 84 7.03 -4.72 -16.45
N SER A 85 6.28 -5.45 -17.27
CA SER A 85 5.53 -4.88 -18.40
C SER A 85 4.13 -4.40 -18.04
N ARG A 86 3.62 -4.73 -16.84
CA ARG A 86 2.22 -4.57 -16.45
C ARG A 86 1.22 -5.25 -17.37
N TYR A 87 1.68 -6.22 -18.17
CA TYR A 87 0.78 -7.07 -18.94
C TYR A 87 -0.15 -7.82 -17.98
N ILE A 88 -1.44 -7.82 -18.31
CA ILE A 88 -2.49 -8.44 -17.51
C ILE A 88 -3.09 -9.60 -18.29
N PHE A 89 -3.01 -10.79 -17.71
CA PHE A 89 -3.85 -11.92 -18.09
C PHE A 89 -5.00 -12.03 -17.09
N ALA A 90 -6.23 -12.18 -17.57
CA ALA A 90 -7.38 -12.30 -16.67
C ALA A 90 -8.42 -13.32 -17.17
N ARG A 91 -9.06 -14.03 -16.24
CA ARG A 91 -10.09 -15.03 -16.53
C ARG A 91 -11.12 -15.11 -15.41
N TYR A 92 -12.40 -15.12 -15.78
CA TYR A 92 -13.48 -15.41 -14.83
C TYR A 92 -13.53 -16.89 -14.47
N VAL A 93 -13.69 -17.17 -13.17
CA VAL A 93 -13.76 -18.52 -12.60
C VAL A 93 -14.77 -18.57 -11.46
N ILE A 94 -15.31 -19.75 -11.18
CA ILE A 94 -16.32 -19.95 -10.13
C ILE A 94 -15.70 -20.18 -8.75
N HIS A 95 -14.45 -20.66 -8.70
CA HIS A 95 -13.76 -21.03 -7.46
C HIS A 95 -12.42 -20.32 -7.32
N GLN A 96 -11.96 -20.15 -6.09
CA GLN A 96 -10.65 -19.61 -5.73
C GLN A 96 -9.74 -20.69 -5.12
N ASP A 97 -9.92 -21.94 -5.54
CA ASP A 97 -9.12 -23.07 -5.07
C ASP A 97 -7.77 -23.18 -5.80
N LEU A 98 -6.86 -23.97 -5.23
CA LEU A 98 -5.52 -24.19 -5.78
C LEU A 98 -5.56 -24.76 -7.20
N GLN A 99 -6.52 -25.65 -7.50
CA GLN A 99 -6.64 -26.26 -8.82
C GLN A 99 -6.98 -25.20 -9.88
N THR A 100 -7.88 -24.29 -9.55
CA THR A 100 -8.27 -23.16 -10.40
C THR A 100 -7.10 -22.20 -10.59
N LEU A 101 -6.37 -21.88 -9.50
CA LEU A 101 -5.16 -21.05 -9.56
C LEU A 101 -4.12 -21.65 -10.50
N LEU A 102 -3.76 -22.93 -10.33
CA LEU A 102 -2.75 -23.59 -11.17
C LEU A 102 -3.17 -23.64 -12.64
N ARG A 103 -4.45 -23.93 -12.92
CA ARG A 103 -4.97 -23.95 -14.29
C ARG A 103 -4.88 -22.57 -14.94
N CYS A 104 -5.28 -21.51 -14.23
CA CYS A 104 -5.20 -20.16 -14.75
C CYS A 104 -3.75 -19.70 -14.93
N HIS A 105 -2.84 -20.08 -14.02
CA HIS A 105 -1.42 -19.77 -14.12
C HIS A 105 -0.77 -20.44 -15.34
N MET A 106 -1.11 -21.70 -15.64
CA MET A 106 -0.60 -22.38 -16.84
C MET A 106 -1.09 -21.79 -18.16
N GLN A 107 -2.19 -21.02 -18.14
CA GLN A 107 -2.78 -20.38 -19.32
C GLN A 107 -2.29 -18.95 -19.55
N ALA A 108 -1.68 -18.34 -18.51
CA ALA A 108 -1.18 -16.97 -18.53
C ALA A 108 0.20 -16.90 -19.19
#